data_AF-A0A7C3NIF4-F1
#
_entry.id   AF-A0A7C3NIF4-F1
#
_cell.length_a   1.000
_cell.length_b   1.000
_cell.length_c   1.000
_cell.angle_alpha   90.00
_cell.angle_beta   90.00
_cell.angle_gamma   90.00
#
_symmetry.space_group_name_H-M   'P 1'
#
loop_
_entity.id
_entity.type
_entity.pdbx_description
1 polymer ?
#
loop_
_entity_poly.entity_id
_entity_poly.type
_entity_poly.pdbx_seq_one_letter_code
_entity_poly.pdbx_strand_id
1 'polypeptide(L)' 'LDTIGITRVMYASDYRHWDSEFPNSVKEVKEIEGMTDEKLRHVLGDNARMWFGLKQEDLPLR' A
#
# COMPACT_ATOMS: atom_id res chain seq x y z
N LEU A 1 10.81 5.31 -3.22
CA LEU A 1 11.03 3.89 -3.56
C LEU A 1 12.40 3.67 -4.20
N ASP A 2 12.82 4.59 -5.06
CA ASP A 2 14.09 4.46 -5.79
C ASP A 2 15.33 4.56 -4.87
N THR A 3 15.23 5.31 -3.76
CA THR A 3 16.31 5.43 -2.76
C THR A 3 16.35 4.32 -1.73
N ILE A 4 15.19 3.89 -1.21
CA ILE A 4 15.08 2.95 -0.07
C ILE A 4 14.75 1.51 -0.49
N GLY A 5 14.46 1.30 -1.78
CA GLY A 5 14.03 0.01 -2.34
C GLY A 5 12.51 -0.16 -2.39
N ILE A 6 12.05 -0.89 -3.41
CA ILE A 6 10.61 -1.08 -3.69
C ILE A 6 9.88 -1.89 -2.62
N THR A 7 10.58 -2.75 -1.87
CA THR A 7 10.01 -3.66 -0.87
C THR A 7 9.93 -3.10 0.55
N ARG A 8 10.39 -1.86 0.77
CA ARG A 8 10.57 -1.27 2.12
C ARG A 8 9.43 -0.39 2.60
N VAL A 9 8.41 -0.18 1.78
CA VAL A 9 7.27 0.69 2.08
C VAL A 9 5.97 -0.08 1.89
N MET A 10 5.04 0.05 2.83
CA MET A 10 3.68 -0.45 2.73
C MET A 10 2.72 0.68 3.07
N TYR A 11 1.55 0.69 2.43
CA TYR A 11 0.50 1.62 2.76
C TYR A 11 -0.28 1.21 4.01
N ALA A 12 -0.64 2.20 4.83
CA ALA A 12 -1.60 2.09 5.92
C ALA A 12 -2.44 3.38 5.97
N SER A 13 -3.75 3.26 6.18
CA SER A 13 -4.65 4.42 6.26
C SER A 13 -4.75 5.06 7.65
N ASP A 14 -4.29 4.35 8.68
CA ASP A 14 -4.40 4.72 10.09
C ASP A 14 -5.84 4.96 10.59
N TYR A 15 -6.82 4.25 10.01
CA TYR A 15 -8.22 4.35 10.39
C TYR A 15 -8.50 3.73 11.78
N ARG A 16 -9.25 4.34 12.72
CA ARG A 16 -10.03 5.60 12.70
C ARG A 16 -9.34 6.76 13.44
N HIS A 17 -8.05 6.99 13.21
CA HIS A 17 -7.38 8.09 13.88
C HIS A 17 -7.93 9.45 13.41
N TRP A 18 -7.80 10.44 14.30
CA TRP A 18 -8.42 11.76 14.16
C TRP A 18 -7.84 12.58 13.00
N ASP A 19 -6.64 12.23 12.57
CA ASP A 19 -5.86 12.79 11.47
C ASP A 19 -5.83 11.86 10.24
N SER A 20 -6.64 10.80 10.23
CA SER A 20 -6.75 9.90 9.07
C SER A 20 -7.60 10.53 7.96
N GLU A 21 -7.08 10.50 6.74
CA GLU A 21 -7.78 10.96 5.53
C GLU A 21 -8.72 9.89 4.93
N PHE A 22 -9.07 8.85 5.69
CA PHE A 22 -10.03 7.84 5.26
C PHE A 22 -11.43 8.47 5.04
N PRO A 23 -12.14 8.16 3.93
CA PRO A 23 -11.90 7.07 2.97
C PRO A 23 -11.02 7.43 1.76
N ASN A 24 -10.47 8.64 1.68
CA ASN A 24 -9.76 9.15 0.51
C ASN A 24 -8.24 8.90 0.53
N SER A 25 -7.67 8.39 1.62
CA SER A 25 -6.22 8.21 1.80
C SER A 25 -5.50 7.40 0.71
N VAL A 26 -6.17 6.44 0.04
CA VAL A 26 -5.56 5.73 -1.11
C VAL A 26 -5.38 6.65 -2.32
N LYS A 27 -6.28 7.60 -2.53
CA LYS A 27 -6.22 8.55 -3.65
C LYS A 27 -4.95 9.40 -3.55
N GLU A 28 -4.62 9.85 -2.35
CA GLU A 28 -3.41 10.64 -2.09
C GLU A 28 -2.14 9.90 -2.48
N VAL A 29 -2.05 8.60 -2.14
CA VAL A 29 -0.90 7.76 -2.53
C VAL A 29 -0.80 7.63 -4.05
N LYS A 30 -1.93 7.51 -4.76
CA LYS A 30 -1.96 7.41 -6.23
C LYS A 30 -1.55 8.72 -6.92
N GLU A 31 -1.76 9.86 -6.27
CA GLU A 31 -1.47 11.19 -6.83
C GLU A 31 -0.03 11.66 -6.57
N ILE A 32 0.77 10.90 -5.81
CA ILE A 32 2.21 11.15 -5.62
C ILE A 32 2.93 11.07 -6.98
N GLU A 33 3.66 12.13 -7.33
CA GLU A 33 4.46 12.16 -8.55
C GLU A 33 5.48 11.01 -8.61
N GLY A 34 5.57 10.35 -9.76
CA GLY A 34 6.49 9.23 -9.96
C GLY A 34 5.99 7.87 -9.43
N MET A 35 4.75 7.80 -8.91
CA MET A 35 4.09 6.54 -8.61
C MET A 35 3.51 5.89 -9.87
N THR A 36 4.28 4.97 -10.44
CA THR A 36 3.80 4.09 -11.52
C THR A 36 2.85 3.02 -10.99
N ASP A 37 2.06 2.41 -11.87
CA ASP A 37 1.15 1.31 -11.51
C ASP A 37 1.88 0.12 -10.87
N GLU A 38 3.11 -0.15 -11.32
CA GLU A 38 3.98 -1.18 -10.72
C GLU A 38 4.35 -0.81 -9.28
N LYS A 39 4.80 0.43 -9.06
CA LYS A 39 5.14 0.92 -7.72
C LYS A 39 3.92 0.89 -6.79
N LEU A 40 2.75 1.27 -7.30
CA LEU A 40 1.49 1.23 -6.56
C LEU A 40 1.09 -0.19 -6.18
N ARG A 41 1.26 -1.16 -7.07
CA ARG A 41 0.98 -2.58 -6.78
C ARG A 41 1.82 -3.10 -5.61
N HIS A 42 3.10 -2.72 -5.55
CA HIS A 42 3.98 -3.07 -4.44
C HIS A 42 3.53 -2.42 -3.13
N VAL A 43 3.37 -1.09 -3.12
CA VAL A 43 3.07 -0.32 -1.91
C VAL A 43 1.69 -0.64 -1.34
N LEU A 44 0.68 -0.82 -2.20
CA LEU A 44 -0.71 -1.04 -1.80
C LEU A 44 -1.05 -2.52 -1.54
N GLY A 45 -0.16 -3.47 -1.83
CA GLY A 45 -0.50 -4.89 -1.75
C GLY A 45 0.67 -5.83 -1.56
N ASP A 46 1.55 -5.96 -2.55
CA ASP A 46 2.52 -7.07 -2.58
C ASP A 46 3.51 -7.03 -1.42
N ASN A 47 3.91 -5.83 -0.99
CA ASN A 47 4.81 -5.68 0.15
C ASN A 47 4.15 -6.13 1.46
N ALA A 48 2.86 -5.85 1.66
CA ALA A 48 2.11 -6.32 2.83
C ALA A 48 1.95 -7.84 2.81
N ARG A 49 1.62 -8.41 1.66
CA ARG A 49 1.52 -9.87 1.49
C ARG A 49 2.83 -10.56 1.83
N MET A 50 3.94 -10.02 1.33
CA MET A 50 5.27 -10.56 1.60
C MET A 50 5.66 -10.42 3.09
N TRP A 51 5.45 -9.24 3.68
CA TRP A 51 5.82 -8.96 5.06
C TRP A 51 5.05 -9.82 6.07
N PHE A 52 3.73 -9.97 5.87
CA PHE A 52 2.88 -10.76 6.74
C PHE A 52 2.82 -12.25 6.36
N GLY A 53 3.48 -12.66 5.29
CA GLY A 53 3.47 -14.05 4.82
C GLY A 53 2.10 -14.53 4.32
N LEU A 54 1.27 -13.62 3.78
CA LEU A 54 -0.09 -13.92 3.34
C LEU A 54 -0.07 -14.75 2.05
N LYS A 55 -0.78 -15.87 2.09
CA LYS A 55 -1.03 -16.73 0.94
C LYS A 55 -2.30 -16.30 0.21
N GLN A 56 -2.51 -16.85 -0.97
CA GLN A 56 -3.70 -16.54 -1.76
C GLN A 56 -5.01 -16.92 -1.04
N GLU A 57 -4.98 -17.99 -0.24
CA GLU A 57 -6.10 -18.46 0.58
C GLU A 57 -6.45 -17.52 1.75
N ASP A 58 -5.51 -16.66 2.17
CA ASP A 58 -5.72 -15.69 3.26
C ASP A 58 -6.37 -14.38 2.76
N LEU A 59 -6.43 -14.18 1.45
CA LEU A 59 -6.94 -12.95 0.85
C LEU A 59 -8.46 -13.02 0.62
N PRO A 60 -9.16 -11.87 0.65
CA PRO A 60 -10.57 -11.82 0.28
C PRO A 60 -10.80 -12.41 -1.11
N LEU A 61 -11.90 -13.13 -1.27
CA LEU A 61 -12.36 -13.59 -2.58
C LEU A 61 -12.55 -12.37 -3.48
N ARG A 62 -11.98 -12.44 -4.69
CA ARG A 62 -12.16 -11.42 -5.72
C ARG A 62 -13.49 -11.56 -6.43
#